data_AF-A0A0H1RD62-F1
#
_entry.id   AF-A0A0H1RD62-F1
#
_cell.length_a   1.000
_cell.length_b   1.000
_cell.length_c   1.000
_cell.angle_alpha   90.00
_cell.angle_beta   90.00
_cell.angle_gamma   90.00
#
_symmetry.space_group_name_H-M   'P 1'
#
loop_
_entity.id
_entity.type
_entity.pdbx_description
1 polymer ?
#
loop_
_entity_poly.entity_id
_entity_poly.type
_entity_poly.pdbx_seq_one_letter_code
_entity_poly.pdbx_strand_id
1 'polypeptide(L)'
;MLELTHFSSQHWVITPAALALTEAVPASISDQKWLLVLTGIAATEFTQRGTAFEHSPPTQTLRFLPEIKEPCDYVIGRHGIPKPPGNEGLQYRLGFELENWSLFVTFAHTRNLDADWDQFAIRRWRASPFRYGTDVLSQREVTRIFDGVEVDFTVADQNTRWYGISYNINLLGRIVFTGVVIT
;
A
#
# COMPACT_ATOMS: atom_id res chain seq x y z
N MET A 1 17.16 1.02 1.19
CA MET A 1 15.73 0.71 1.34
C MET A 1 15.49 -0.67 0.75
N LEU A 2 14.75 -1.53 1.44
CA LEU A 2 14.40 -2.88 0.99
C LEU A 2 13.03 -2.85 0.32
N GLU A 3 12.90 -3.31 -0.92
CA GLU A 3 11.60 -3.42 -1.58
C GLU A 3 11.05 -4.84 -1.40
N LEU A 4 9.82 -4.97 -0.91
CA LEU A 4 9.10 -6.24 -0.85
C LEU A 4 8.11 -6.31 -2.01
N THR A 5 8.43 -7.17 -2.98
CA THR A 5 7.63 -7.38 -4.19
C THR A 5 6.82 -8.67 -4.15
N HIS A 6 7.07 -9.53 -3.16
CA HIS A 6 6.41 -10.83 -3.01
C HIS A 6 5.41 -10.79 -1.86
N PHE A 7 4.24 -11.38 -2.07
CA PHE A 7 3.17 -11.46 -1.07
C PHE A 7 2.80 -12.93 -0.86
N SER A 8 2.87 -13.43 0.37
CA SER A 8 2.44 -14.79 0.67
C SER A 8 0.91 -14.89 0.73
N SER A 9 0.24 -13.79 1.03
CA SER A 9 -1.21 -13.64 0.92
C SER A 9 -1.60 -12.17 0.81
N GLN A 10 -2.71 -11.92 0.14
CA GLN A 10 -3.41 -10.65 0.17
C GLN A 10 -4.92 -10.89 0.05
N HIS A 11 -5.70 -10.18 0.85
CA HIS A 11 -7.15 -10.12 0.78
C HIS A 11 -7.58 -8.67 0.73
N TRP A 12 -8.69 -8.42 0.04
CA TRP A 12 -9.23 -7.07 -0.11
C TRP A 12 -10.74 -7.05 0.08
N VAL A 13 -11.24 -5.91 0.57
CA VAL A 13 -12.65 -5.54 0.53
C VAL A 13 -12.72 -4.13 -0.01
N ILE A 14 -13.62 -3.90 -0.97
CA ILE A 14 -13.87 -2.57 -1.51
C ILE A 14 -15.38 -2.32 -1.56
N THR A 15 -15.79 -1.17 -1.05
CA THR A 15 -17.20 -0.76 -0.97
C THR A 15 -17.34 0.72 -1.24
N PRO A 16 -18.47 1.19 -1.80
CA PRO A 16 -18.78 2.62 -1.80
C PRO A 16 -18.70 3.17 -0.37
N ALA A 17 -18.01 4.30 -0.21
CA ALA A 17 -17.99 5.01 1.06
C ALA A 17 -19.32 5.73 1.29
N ALA A 18 -19.85 5.62 2.50
CA ALA A 18 -21.04 6.37 2.91
C ALA A 18 -20.73 7.86 2.98
N LEU A 19 -21.70 8.68 2.60
CA LEU A 19 -21.58 10.13 2.64
C LEU A 19 -21.65 10.62 4.09
N ALA A 20 -20.77 11.57 4.45
CA ALA A 20 -20.96 12.32 5.67
C ALA A 20 -22.24 13.19 5.56
N LEU A 21 -22.82 13.57 6.70
CA LEU A 21 -24.11 14.29 6.76
C LEU A 21 -24.14 15.58 5.91
N THR A 22 -23.00 16.23 5.73
CA THR A 22 -22.84 17.48 4.96
C THR A 22 -22.16 17.29 3.61
N GLU A 23 -21.90 16.06 3.20
CA GLU A 23 -21.21 15.76 1.96
C GLU A 23 -22.20 15.74 0.78
N ALA A 24 -21.84 16.41 -0.31
CA ALA A 24 -22.63 16.38 -1.52
C ALA A 24 -22.65 14.96 -2.10
N VAL A 25 -23.82 14.54 -2.59
CA VAL A 25 -23.95 13.28 -3.33
C VAL A 25 -23.03 13.34 -4.56
N PRO A 26 -22.26 12.27 -4.86
CA PRO A 26 -21.42 12.23 -6.05
C PRO A 26 -22.26 12.51 -7.30
N ALA A 27 -21.86 13.49 -8.10
CA ALA A 27 -22.57 13.86 -9.32
C ALA A 27 -22.52 12.75 -10.38
N SER A 28 -21.48 11.93 -10.33
CA SER A 28 -21.29 10.77 -11.19
C SER A 28 -20.66 9.61 -10.42
N ILE A 29 -20.70 8.41 -11.02
CA ILE A 29 -20.01 7.23 -10.45
C ILE A 29 -18.48 7.43 -10.39
N SER A 30 -17.93 8.28 -11.25
CA SER A 30 -16.50 8.63 -11.24
C SER A 30 -16.11 9.48 -10.02
N ASP A 31 -17.07 10.19 -9.42
CA ASP A 31 -16.85 11.00 -8.23
C ASP A 31 -17.02 10.21 -6.92
N GLN A 32 -17.54 8.98 -7.02
CA GLN A 32 -17.80 8.09 -5.89
C GLN A 32 -16.51 7.79 -5.13
N LYS A 33 -16.54 8.01 -3.82
CA LYS A 33 -15.48 7.59 -2.90
C LYS A 33 -15.64 6.12 -2.55
N TRP A 34 -14.52 5.44 -2.37
CA TRP A 34 -14.44 4.03 -2.05
C TRP A 34 -13.65 3.85 -0.76
N LEU A 35 -14.13 2.96 0.10
CA LEU A 35 -13.33 2.42 1.18
C LEU A 35 -12.71 1.11 0.68
N LEU A 36 -11.39 1.13 0.52
CA LEU A 36 -10.58 -0.02 0.15
C LEU A 36 -9.81 -0.50 1.37
N VAL A 37 -10.08 -1.72 1.80
CA VAL A 37 -9.39 -2.41 2.88
C VAL A 37 -8.49 -3.48 2.29
N LEU A 38 -7.21 -3.46 2.63
CA LEU A 38 -6.20 -4.41 2.19
C LEU A 38 -5.57 -5.07 3.42
N THR A 39 -5.53 -6.39 3.43
CA THR A 39 -4.88 -7.17 4.48
C THR A 39 -4.03 -8.25 3.87
N GLY A 40 -2.94 -8.63 4.51
CA GLY A 40 -2.08 -9.67 3.95
C GLY A 40 -0.72 -9.71 4.61
N ILE A 41 0.17 -10.44 3.95
CA ILE A 41 1.55 -10.61 4.37
C ILE A 41 2.45 -10.32 3.17
N ALA A 42 3.25 -9.25 3.26
CA ALA A 42 4.33 -9.01 2.32
C ALA A 42 5.54 -9.85 2.79
N ALA A 43 5.91 -10.83 1.99
CA ALA A 43 6.95 -11.79 2.30
C ALA A 43 8.32 -11.24 1.90
N THR A 44 9.33 -11.62 2.67
CA THR A 44 10.72 -11.43 2.28
C THR A 44 11.26 -12.78 1.82
N GLU A 45 11.62 -12.89 0.54
CA GLU A 45 12.42 -14.04 0.09
C GLU A 45 13.82 -14.01 0.76
N PHE A 46 14.22 -12.83 1.25
CA PHE A 46 15.46 -12.59 1.96
C PHE A 46 15.22 -12.65 3.46
N THR A 47 15.58 -13.81 4.00
CA THR A 47 15.88 -14.04 5.41
C THR A 47 16.90 -12.99 5.87
N GLN A 48 16.44 -11.86 6.40
CA GLN A 48 17.33 -10.80 6.85
C GLN A 48 17.89 -11.16 8.22
N ARG A 49 19.22 -11.07 8.36
CA ARG A 49 19.90 -11.22 9.64
C ARG A 49 19.88 -9.89 10.38
N GLY A 50 19.65 -9.92 11.69
CA GLY A 50 19.90 -8.73 12.50
C GLY A 50 21.39 -8.43 12.58
N THR A 51 21.70 -7.30 13.21
CA THR A 51 23.09 -6.87 13.44
C THR A 51 23.57 -7.32 14.81
N ALA A 52 24.89 -7.29 15.03
CA ALA A 52 25.47 -7.47 16.35
C ALA A 52 24.81 -6.52 17.38
N PHE A 53 24.78 -6.96 18.64
CA PHE A 53 24.20 -6.24 19.77
C PHE A 53 25.01 -4.97 20.09
N GLU A 54 24.92 -3.95 19.24
CA GLU A 54 25.28 -2.58 19.63
C GLU A 54 24.07 -1.94 20.31
N HIS A 55 24.32 -0.99 21.22
CA HIS A 55 23.34 -0.44 22.17
C HIS A 55 22.17 0.31 21.50
N SER A 56 22.12 0.34 20.17
CA SER A 56 20.97 0.71 19.35
C SER A 56 21.14 0.08 17.96
N PRO A 57 20.42 -1.00 17.64
CA PRO A 57 20.58 -1.63 16.33
C PRO A 57 20.09 -0.66 15.24
N PRO A 58 20.72 -0.65 14.07
CA PRO A 58 20.43 0.32 13.02
C PRO A 58 18.97 0.18 12.55
N THR A 59 18.34 1.32 12.31
CA THR A 59 17.03 1.35 11.66
C THR A 59 17.19 1.03 10.18
N GLN A 60 16.43 0.06 9.71
CA GLN A 60 16.29 -0.26 8.30
C GLN A 60 14.90 0.17 7.82
N THR A 61 14.81 0.65 6.58
CA THR A 61 13.53 0.97 5.94
C THR A 61 13.23 -0.05 4.87
N LEU A 62 12.06 -0.69 4.97
CA LEU A 62 11.46 -1.44 3.87
C LEU A 62 10.31 -0.65 3.24
N ARG A 63 9.98 -0.97 2.00
CA ARG A 63 8.82 -0.49 1.28
C ARG A 63 8.08 -1.66 0.63
N PHE A 64 6.76 -1.57 0.58
CA PHE A 64 5.93 -2.52 -0.17
C PHE A 64 4.69 -1.80 -0.72
N LEU A 65 4.19 -2.26 -1.87
CA LEU A 65 2.96 -1.79 -2.47
C LEU A 65 2.01 -2.98 -2.62
N PRO A 66 0.98 -3.09 -1.76
CA PRO A 66 -0.10 -4.05 -1.96
C PRO A 66 -0.71 -3.90 -3.34
N GLU A 67 -1.20 -5.00 -3.89
CA GLU A 67 -1.96 -4.97 -5.14
C GLU A 67 -3.24 -4.14 -4.91
N ILE A 68 -3.53 -3.17 -5.80
CA ILE A 68 -4.77 -2.39 -5.75
C ILE A 68 -5.61 -2.50 -7.02
N LYS A 69 -5.07 -3.12 -8.07
CA LYS A 69 -5.69 -3.10 -9.39
C LYS A 69 -6.88 -4.05 -9.45
N GLU A 70 -6.78 -5.26 -8.91
CA GLU A 70 -7.85 -6.25 -8.85
C GLU A 70 -9.11 -5.71 -8.12
N PRO A 71 -9.04 -5.16 -6.90
CA PRO A 71 -10.23 -4.60 -6.25
C PRO A 71 -10.81 -3.42 -7.03
N CYS A 72 -9.96 -2.58 -7.64
CA CYS A 72 -10.41 -1.46 -8.45
C CYS A 72 -11.11 -1.94 -9.74
N ASP A 73 -10.53 -2.90 -10.46
CA ASP A 73 -11.14 -3.49 -11.65
C ASP A 73 -12.47 -4.18 -11.34
N TYR A 74 -12.58 -4.84 -10.17
CA TYR A 74 -13.84 -5.41 -9.70
C TYR A 74 -14.94 -4.35 -9.61
N VAL A 75 -14.70 -3.21 -8.94
CA VAL A 75 -15.73 -2.16 -8.83
C VAL A 75 -15.95 -1.41 -10.13
N ILE A 76 -14.92 -1.22 -10.95
CA ILE A 76 -15.07 -0.62 -12.28
C ILE A 76 -16.02 -1.46 -13.13
N GLY A 77 -15.80 -2.78 -13.18
CA GLY A 77 -16.67 -3.69 -13.92
C GLY A 77 -18.08 -3.76 -13.34
N ARG A 78 -18.20 -3.82 -12.01
CA ARG A 78 -19.49 -3.93 -11.31
C ARG A 78 -20.37 -2.69 -11.46
N HIS A 79 -19.77 -1.50 -11.43
CA HIS A 79 -20.50 -0.22 -11.40
C HIS A 79 -20.43 0.56 -12.72
N GLY A 80 -19.77 0.01 -13.75
CA GLY A 80 -19.66 0.66 -15.05
C GLY A 80 -18.88 1.96 -15.01
N ILE A 81 -17.82 2.04 -14.20
CA ILE A 81 -16.97 3.23 -14.12
C ILE A 81 -16.28 3.41 -15.49
N PRO A 82 -16.41 4.57 -16.16
CA PRO A 82 -15.76 4.80 -17.43
C PRO A 82 -14.24 4.65 -17.34
N LYS A 83 -13.64 3.92 -18.28
CA LYS A 83 -12.18 3.84 -18.44
C LYS A 83 -11.75 4.78 -19.59
N PRO A 84 -10.56 5.40 -19.51
CA PRO A 84 -10.00 6.10 -20.67
C PRO A 84 -9.80 5.15 -21.86
N PRO A 85 -9.84 5.66 -23.11
CA PRO A 85 -9.50 4.86 -24.26
C PRO A 85 -8.02 4.43 -24.22
N GLY A 86 -7.73 3.22 -24.68
CA GLY A 86 -6.38 2.66 -24.76
C GLY A 86 -6.09 1.56 -23.74
N ASN A 87 -4.81 1.25 -23.55
CA ASN A 87 -4.32 0.19 -22.69
C ASN A 87 -3.68 0.77 -21.41
N GLU A 88 -4.02 0.17 -20.28
CA GLU A 88 -3.35 0.47 -19.02
C GLU A 88 -1.85 0.14 -19.09
N GLY A 89 -1.02 0.99 -18.51
CA GLY A 89 0.45 0.91 -18.57
C GLY A 89 1.07 1.60 -19.78
N LEU A 90 0.29 1.84 -20.84
CA LEU A 90 0.75 2.52 -22.06
C LEU A 90 0.16 3.92 -22.21
N GLN A 91 -1.16 4.06 -22.12
CA GLN A 91 -1.85 5.36 -22.28
C GLN A 91 -2.26 5.96 -20.94
N TYR A 92 -2.63 5.13 -19.98
CA TYR A 92 -3.01 5.56 -18.64
C TYR A 92 -2.52 4.56 -17.58
N ARG A 93 -2.47 4.97 -16.32
CA ARG A 93 -2.25 4.11 -15.16
C ARG A 93 -3.43 4.22 -14.21
N LEU A 94 -3.88 3.08 -13.73
CA LEU A 94 -4.85 3.03 -12.64
C LEU A 94 -4.17 3.48 -11.34
N GLY A 95 -4.87 4.31 -10.58
CA GLY A 95 -4.44 4.76 -9.28
C GLY A 95 -5.60 4.88 -8.31
N PHE A 96 -5.25 5.00 -7.04
CA PHE A 96 -6.20 5.28 -5.96
C PHE A 96 -5.79 6.58 -5.28
N GLU A 97 -6.48 7.67 -5.59
CA GLU A 97 -6.25 8.98 -4.98
C GLU A 97 -6.84 8.99 -3.58
N LEU A 98 -6.02 9.31 -2.59
CA LEU A 98 -6.39 9.28 -1.19
C LEU A 98 -6.98 10.60 -0.70
N GLU A 99 -8.06 10.47 0.04
CA GLU A 99 -8.58 11.49 0.94
C GLU A 99 -8.13 11.24 2.38
N ASN A 100 -8.24 9.99 2.83
CA ASN A 100 -7.82 9.58 4.17
C ASN A 100 -7.29 8.14 4.14
N TRP A 101 -6.43 7.79 5.09
CA TRP A 101 -5.87 6.45 5.19
C TRP A 101 -5.49 6.10 6.63
N SER A 102 -5.56 4.81 6.93
CA SER A 102 -5.06 4.23 8.18
C SER A 102 -4.23 3.01 7.83
N LEU A 103 -3.03 2.93 8.42
CA LEU A 103 -2.07 1.87 8.16
C LEU A 103 -1.71 1.22 9.48
N PHE A 104 -1.63 -0.10 9.47
CA PHE A 104 -1.07 -0.89 10.56
C PHE A 104 -0.17 -1.97 9.96
N VAL A 105 1.03 -2.11 10.54
CA VAL A 105 2.00 -3.13 10.13
C VAL A 105 2.58 -3.76 11.38
N THR A 106 2.77 -5.08 11.34
CA THR A 106 3.48 -5.86 12.35
C THR A 106 4.35 -6.93 11.69
N PHE A 107 5.27 -7.54 12.42
CA PHE A 107 6.00 -8.70 11.93
C PHE A 107 5.05 -9.91 11.80
N ALA A 108 5.10 -10.61 10.67
CA ALA A 108 4.25 -11.79 10.43
C ALA A 108 4.86 -13.06 11.05
N HIS A 109 6.15 -13.28 10.79
CA HIS A 109 6.87 -14.47 11.20
C HIS A 109 8.31 -14.12 11.55
N THR A 110 8.71 -14.50 12.74
CA THR A 110 10.06 -14.35 13.27
C THR A 110 10.59 -15.71 13.71
N ARG A 111 11.90 -15.92 13.60
CA ARG A 111 12.57 -17.12 14.09
C ARG A 111 13.94 -16.75 14.65
N ASN A 112 14.17 -17.13 15.89
CA ASN A 112 15.50 -17.25 16.44
C ASN A 112 16.11 -18.59 16.03
N LEU A 113 17.36 -18.59 15.55
CA LEU A 113 18.09 -19.81 15.24
C LEU A 113 18.88 -20.37 16.45
N ASP A 114 19.23 -19.53 17.42
CA ASP A 114 20.09 -19.89 18.56
C ASP A 114 19.32 -19.90 19.90
N ALA A 115 18.00 -19.67 19.86
CA ALA A 115 17.10 -19.69 21.03
C ALA A 115 17.51 -18.75 22.18
N ASP A 116 18.24 -17.69 21.87
CA ASP A 116 18.57 -16.58 22.77
C ASP A 116 17.53 -15.43 22.67
N TRP A 117 17.90 -14.23 23.12
CA TRP A 117 16.99 -13.08 23.11
C TRP A 117 17.03 -12.34 21.77
N ASP A 118 15.98 -12.51 20.95
CA ASP A 118 15.74 -11.66 19.78
C ASP A 118 15.14 -10.31 20.20
N GLN A 119 15.55 -9.22 19.55
CA GLN A 119 14.83 -7.94 19.66
C GLN A 119 14.36 -7.45 18.29
N PHE A 120 13.04 -7.41 18.13
CA PHE A 120 12.37 -6.83 16.98
C PHE A 120 11.64 -5.57 17.40
N ALA A 121 11.79 -4.50 16.62
CA ALA A 121 10.99 -3.32 16.81
C ALA A 121 10.55 -2.76 15.46
N ILE A 122 9.25 -2.57 15.29
CA ILE A 122 8.76 -1.62 14.29
C ILE A 122 8.77 -0.25 14.96
N ARG A 123 9.55 0.67 14.39
CA ARG A 123 9.72 2.02 14.92
C ARG A 123 8.69 2.98 14.36
N ARG A 124 8.35 2.81 13.08
CA ARG A 124 7.43 3.68 12.35
C ARG A 124 6.89 2.96 11.12
N TRP A 125 5.64 3.24 10.79
CA TRP A 125 5.08 2.97 9.45
C TRP A 125 4.38 4.22 8.93
N ARG A 126 4.40 4.40 7.62
CA ARG A 126 3.81 5.56 6.93
C ARG A 126 3.48 5.21 5.49
N ALA A 127 2.60 5.98 4.86
CA ALA A 127 2.47 5.92 3.41
C ALA A 127 3.80 6.33 2.76
N SER A 128 4.19 5.64 1.68
CA SER A 128 5.25 6.11 0.79
C SER A 128 4.88 7.48 0.22
N PRO A 129 5.87 8.29 -0.23
CA PRO A 129 5.59 9.52 -0.96
C PRO A 129 4.54 9.30 -2.06
N PHE A 130 3.51 10.13 -2.06
CA PHE A 130 2.42 9.96 -3.01
C PHE A 130 2.87 10.26 -4.44
N ARG A 131 2.31 9.51 -5.38
CA ARG A 131 2.39 9.88 -6.79
C ARG A 131 1.39 11.00 -7.08
N TYR A 132 1.70 11.77 -8.11
CA TYR A 132 0.87 12.82 -8.65
C TYR A 132 0.73 12.67 -10.16
N GLY A 133 -0.22 13.37 -10.75
CA GLY A 133 -0.45 13.39 -12.19
C GLY A 133 -1.75 14.09 -12.54
N THR A 134 -2.17 13.95 -13.80
CA THR A 134 -3.44 14.49 -14.29
C THR A 134 -4.36 13.34 -14.63
N ASP A 135 -5.58 13.36 -14.11
CA ASP A 135 -6.62 12.39 -14.45
C ASP A 135 -7.07 12.59 -15.90
N VAL A 136 -7.03 11.52 -16.69
CA VAL A 136 -7.29 11.58 -18.14
C VAL A 136 -8.76 11.90 -18.44
N LEU A 137 -9.69 11.52 -17.57
CA LEU A 137 -11.12 11.72 -17.79
C LEU A 137 -11.57 13.12 -17.37
N SER A 138 -11.23 13.54 -16.16
CA SER A 138 -11.65 14.82 -15.60
C SER A 138 -10.71 15.99 -15.92
N GLN A 139 -9.50 15.71 -16.42
CA GLN A 139 -8.42 16.69 -16.60
C GLN A 139 -8.00 17.40 -15.29
N ARG A 140 -8.43 16.86 -14.14
CA ARG A 140 -8.08 17.40 -12.83
C ARG A 140 -6.70 16.90 -12.40
N GLU A 141 -5.95 17.77 -11.72
CA GLU A 141 -4.74 17.37 -11.02
C GLU A 141 -5.05 16.44 -9.85
N VAL A 142 -4.26 15.37 -9.74
CA VAL A 142 -4.34 14.36 -8.71
C VAL A 142 -3.00 14.35 -7.97
N THR A 143 -3.01 14.58 -6.65
CA THR A 143 -1.77 14.84 -5.89
C THR A 143 -1.44 13.81 -4.82
N ARG A 144 -2.39 12.91 -4.50
CA ARG A 144 -2.26 11.93 -3.40
C ARG A 144 -2.53 10.50 -3.84
N ILE A 145 -1.92 10.06 -4.93
CA ILE A 145 -2.07 8.68 -5.40
C ILE A 145 -1.25 7.76 -4.50
N PHE A 146 -1.92 6.78 -3.89
CA PHE A 146 -1.27 5.79 -3.03
C PHE A 146 -0.17 5.05 -3.80
N ASP A 147 1.03 5.00 -3.22
CA ASP A 147 2.21 4.37 -3.83
C ASP A 147 2.97 3.47 -2.85
N GLY A 148 2.24 2.92 -1.89
CA GLY A 148 2.74 1.90 -0.96
C GLY A 148 2.94 2.41 0.46
N VAL A 149 3.63 1.59 1.24
CA VAL A 149 3.88 1.80 2.66
C VAL A 149 5.39 1.65 2.90
N GLU A 150 5.95 2.58 3.67
CA GLU A 150 7.30 2.49 4.21
C GLU A 150 7.24 2.11 5.69
N VAL A 151 8.11 1.18 6.09
CA VAL A 151 8.21 0.69 7.46
C VAL A 151 9.66 0.76 7.90
N ASP A 152 9.90 1.51 8.97
CA ASP A 152 11.18 1.57 9.66
C ASP A 152 11.18 0.54 10.77
N PHE A 153 12.13 -0.38 10.71
CA PHE A 153 12.23 -1.49 11.63
C PHE A 153 13.68 -1.72 12.08
N THR A 154 13.82 -2.46 13.17
CA THR A 154 15.11 -2.81 13.76
C THR A 154 15.07 -4.28 14.16
N VAL A 155 16.15 -5.00 13.87
CA VAL A 155 16.38 -6.39 14.27
C VAL A 155 17.75 -6.44 14.94
N ALA A 156 17.76 -6.71 16.25
CA ALA A 156 18.97 -7.00 17.00
C ALA A 156 19.16 -8.51 17.08
N ASP A 157 20.42 -8.95 17.00
CA ASP A 157 20.90 -10.33 16.93
C ASP A 157 21.12 -10.89 15.50
N GLN A 158 22.32 -11.44 15.29
CA GLN A 158 22.80 -11.99 14.03
C GLN A 158 22.16 -13.34 13.68
N ASN A 159 21.50 -13.98 14.62
CA ASN A 159 20.86 -15.29 14.46
C ASN A 159 19.34 -15.19 14.31
N THR A 160 18.77 -14.06 14.69
CA THR A 160 17.41 -13.67 14.38
C THR A 160 17.13 -13.58 12.89
N ARG A 161 15.99 -14.14 12.46
CA ARG A 161 15.40 -14.01 11.12
C ARG A 161 13.96 -13.52 11.20
N TRP A 162 13.56 -12.75 10.19
CA TRP A 162 12.16 -12.45 9.91
C TRP A 162 11.85 -12.78 8.45
N TYR A 163 10.60 -13.16 8.18
CA TYR A 163 10.18 -13.69 6.88
C TYR A 163 9.10 -12.85 6.19
N GLY A 164 8.62 -11.79 6.84
CA GLY A 164 7.61 -10.91 6.28
C GLY A 164 6.95 -10.02 7.30
N ILE A 165 6.11 -9.13 6.78
CA ILE A 165 5.29 -8.21 7.56
C ILE A 165 3.80 -8.45 7.27
N SER A 166 3.01 -8.50 8.32
CA SER A 166 1.55 -8.50 8.23
C SER A 166 1.06 -7.06 8.18
N TYR A 167 0.09 -6.77 7.33
CA TYR A 167 -0.48 -5.43 7.20
C TYR A 167 -2.01 -5.43 7.27
N ASN A 168 -2.55 -4.33 7.77
CA ASN A 168 -3.94 -3.92 7.62
C ASN A 168 -3.95 -2.45 7.18
N ILE A 169 -4.48 -2.20 6.00
CA ILE A 169 -4.43 -0.91 5.32
C ILE A 169 -5.85 -0.53 4.92
N ASN A 170 -6.30 0.64 5.34
CA ASN A 170 -7.60 1.19 5.00
C ASN A 170 -7.38 2.48 4.21
N LEU A 171 -7.87 2.53 2.98
CA LEU A 171 -7.74 3.64 2.06
C LEU A 171 -9.13 4.18 1.75
N LEU A 172 -9.37 5.45 2.06
CA LEU A 172 -10.57 6.18 1.63
C LEU A 172 -10.16 7.11 0.49
N GLY A 173 -10.77 6.94 -0.66
CA GLY A 173 -10.32 7.66 -1.85
C GLY A 173 -11.16 7.43 -3.09
N ARG A 174 -10.60 7.81 -4.25
CA ARG A 174 -11.22 7.65 -5.56
C ARG A 174 -10.33 6.86 -6.48
N ILE A 175 -10.97 6.12 -7.38
CA ILE A 175 -10.28 5.50 -8.51
C ILE A 175 -10.01 6.59 -9.55
N VAL A 176 -8.75 6.69 -9.97
CA VAL A 176 -8.29 7.68 -10.93
C VAL A 176 -7.49 7.02 -12.04
N PHE A 177 -7.44 7.65 -13.21
CA PHE A 177 -6.66 7.17 -14.33
C PHE A 177 -5.69 8.27 -14.76
N THR A 178 -4.42 8.16 -14.38
CA THR A 178 -3.43 9.18 -14.74
C THR A 178 -2.77 8.89 -16.07
N GLY A 179 -2.47 9.93 -16.85
CA GLY A 179 -1.70 9.78 -18.09
C GLY A 179 -0.31 9.20 -17.82
N VAL A 180 0.18 8.32 -18.71
CA VAL A 180 1.57 7.88 -18.67
C VAL A 180 2.46 9.00 -19.22
N VAL A 181 3.18 9.70 -18.34
CA VAL A 181 4.24 10.61 -18.79
C VAL A 181 5.42 9.74 -19.22
N ILE A 182 5.72 9.73 -20.52
CA ILE A 182 6.96 9.16 -21.04
C ILE A 182 8.06 10.18 -20.73
N THR A 183 8.84 9.91 -19.69
CA THR A 183 10.11 10.59 -19.40
C THR A 183 11.27 9.79 -19.94
#